data_AF-A0A946MRE1-F1
#
_entry.id   AF-A0A946MRE1-F1
#
_cell.length_a   1.000
_cell.length_b   1.000
_cell.length_c   1.000
_cell.angle_alpha   90.00
_cell.angle_beta   90.00
_cell.angle_gamma   90.00
#
_symmetry.space_group_name_H-M   'P 1'
#
loop_
_entity.id
_entity.type
_entity.pdbx_description
1 polymer ?
#
loop_
_entity_poly.entity_id
_entity_poly.type
_entity_poly.pdbx_seq_one_letter_code
_entity_poly.pdbx_strand_id
1 'polypeptide(L)'
;MMIGACAGSTGGAIKVIRVLVVERYIHRQITSSHSPHVVMPIKLAGQPVSERWVMRVLGFVALYMLVMLLFTLILSASDPSLSLESSFAAVIANLGNVGPGLAAVGPTLNYAMVSPFGKGLLSLSMLLGRLEFWPMLALTRPAFWKWR
;
A
#
# COMPACT_ATOMS: atom_id res chain seq x y z
N MET A 1 4.43 -6.08 8.25
CA MET A 1 3.07 -5.83 7.69
C MET A 1 3.11 -4.99 6.43
N MET A 2 3.91 -3.91 6.37
CA MET A 2 3.97 -2.99 5.21
C MET A 2 4.65 -3.58 3.97
N ILE A 3 5.69 -4.38 4.17
CA ILE A 3 6.41 -5.11 3.12
C ILE A 3 6.08 -6.58 3.30
N GLY A 4 5.72 -7.26 2.23
CA GLY A 4 5.41 -8.68 2.29
C GLY A 4 5.18 -9.30 0.93
N ALA A 5 5.26 -10.63 0.90
CA ALA A 5 4.90 -11.51 -0.21
C ALA A 5 5.72 -11.37 -1.51
N CYS A 6 6.07 -12.51 -2.07
CA CYS A 6 6.62 -12.59 -3.43
C CYS A 6 5.53 -12.25 -4.46
N ALA A 7 5.94 -11.82 -5.65
CA ALA A 7 5.01 -11.65 -6.76
C ALA A 7 4.28 -12.98 -7.06
N GLY A 8 2.96 -12.95 -7.21
CA GLY A 8 2.13 -14.15 -7.41
C GLY A 8 1.74 -14.91 -6.14
N SER A 9 2.24 -14.50 -4.96
CA SER A 9 1.78 -15.04 -3.68
C SER A 9 0.38 -14.52 -3.32
N THR A 10 -0.31 -15.26 -2.44
CA THR A 10 -1.58 -14.85 -1.83
C THR A 10 -1.41 -13.79 -0.74
N GLY A 11 -0.17 -13.42 -0.37
CA GLY A 11 0.07 -12.38 0.61
C GLY A 11 -0.19 -10.96 0.07
N GLY A 12 -0.70 -10.08 0.94
CA GLY A 12 -0.97 -8.67 0.64
C GLY A 12 0.26 -7.78 0.86
N ALA A 13 -0.02 -6.50 1.18
CA ALA A 13 0.97 -5.45 1.41
C ALA A 13 1.79 -5.03 0.17
N ILE A 14 2.80 -4.19 0.37
CA ILE A 14 3.71 -3.79 -0.70
C ILE A 14 4.59 -5.00 -1.04
N LYS A 15 4.32 -5.59 -2.21
CA LYS A 15 5.08 -6.72 -2.75
C LYS A 15 6.58 -6.43 -2.81
N VAL A 16 7.40 -7.42 -2.47
CA VAL A 16 8.88 -7.29 -2.41
C VAL A 16 9.45 -6.76 -3.73
N ILE A 17 8.90 -7.19 -4.87
CA ILE A 17 9.34 -6.70 -6.19
C ILE A 17 9.18 -5.20 -6.35
N ARG A 18 8.13 -4.60 -5.77
CA ARG A 18 7.89 -3.14 -5.84
C ARG A 18 8.91 -2.39 -4.98
N VAL A 19 9.23 -2.92 -3.79
CA VAL A 19 10.25 -2.35 -2.92
C VAL A 19 11.62 -2.33 -3.61
N LEU A 20 12.01 -3.43 -4.24
CA LEU A 20 13.29 -3.52 -4.97
C LEU A 20 13.38 -2.53 -6.14
N VAL A 21 12.25 -2.24 -6.79
CA VAL A 21 12.20 -1.25 -7.87
C VAL A 21 12.33 0.16 -7.34
N VAL A 22 11.67 0.47 -6.24
CA VAL A 22 11.80 1.77 -5.55
C VAL A 22 13.25 1.99 -5.12
N GLU A 23 13.88 0.97 -4.52
CA GLU A 23 15.29 1.02 -4.12
C GLU A 23 16.21 1.30 -5.32
N ARG A 24 16.06 0.54 -6.42
CA ARG A 24 16.86 0.76 -7.64
C ARG A 24 16.59 2.10 -8.30
N TYR A 25 15.36 2.60 -8.23
CA TYR A 25 15.01 3.93 -8.69
C TYR A 25 15.71 5.00 -7.86
N ILE A 26 15.69 4.90 -6.53
CA ILE A 26 16.37 5.82 -5.62
C ILE A 26 17.88 5.82 -5.91
N HIS A 27 18.49 4.65 -6.02
CA HIS A 27 19.92 4.53 -6.36
C HIS A 27 20.23 5.21 -7.70
N ARG A 28 19.42 4.96 -8.74
CA ARG A 28 19.57 5.63 -10.04
C ARG A 28 19.48 7.14 -9.93
N GLN A 29 18.53 7.67 -9.15
CA GLN A 29 18.38 9.12 -8.95
C GLN A 29 19.60 9.73 -8.24
N ILE A 30 20.14 9.05 -7.22
CA ILE A 30 21.35 9.49 -6.52
C ILE A 30 22.57 9.47 -7.45
N THR A 31 22.72 8.44 -8.29
CA THR A 31 23.83 8.38 -9.25
C THR A 31 23.67 9.45 -10.34
N SER A 32 22.45 9.62 -10.86
CA SER A 32 22.17 10.61 -11.91
C SER A 32 22.33 12.05 -11.44
N SER A 33 22.13 12.33 -10.14
CA SER A 33 22.37 13.67 -9.58
C SER A 33 23.86 14.02 -9.53
N HIS A 34 24.72 13.03 -9.32
CA HIS A 34 26.18 13.21 -9.34
C HIS A 34 26.77 13.14 -10.75
N SER A 35 26.13 12.39 -11.66
CA SER A 35 26.62 12.18 -13.02
C SER A 35 25.48 12.35 -14.04
N PRO A 36 25.25 13.56 -14.56
CA PRO A 36 24.07 13.90 -15.37
C PRO A 36 24.01 13.21 -16.74
N HIS A 37 25.10 12.63 -17.22
CA HIS A 37 25.18 11.94 -18.52
C HIS A 37 25.04 10.40 -18.42
N VAL A 38 24.84 9.85 -17.21
CA VAL A 38 24.76 8.40 -17.01
C VAL A 38 23.35 7.89 -17.29
N VAL A 39 23.21 7.05 -18.33
CA VAL A 39 21.98 6.32 -18.62
C VAL A 39 22.03 4.96 -17.92
N MET A 40 21.40 4.87 -16.75
CA MET A 40 21.33 3.62 -15.97
C MET A 40 19.93 3.00 -16.07
N PRO A 41 19.71 1.97 -16.91
CA PRO A 41 18.41 1.30 -16.96
C PRO A 41 18.16 0.50 -15.68
N ILE A 42 16.96 0.61 -15.12
CA ILE A 42 16.55 -0.24 -14.00
C ILE A 42 16.32 -1.64 -14.56
N LYS A 43 17.01 -2.64 -14.00
CA LYS A 43 16.87 -4.05 -14.38
C LYS A 43 16.17 -4.83 -13.28
N LEU A 44 15.43 -5.87 -13.63
CA LEU A 44 14.89 -6.90 -12.74
C LEU A 44 15.25 -8.26 -13.32
N ALA A 45 15.84 -9.15 -12.52
CA ALA A 45 16.32 -10.46 -12.99
C ALA A 45 17.15 -10.39 -14.29
N GLY A 46 18.02 -9.37 -14.41
CA GLY A 46 18.85 -9.14 -15.59
C GLY A 46 18.17 -8.43 -16.77
N GLN A 47 16.84 -8.32 -16.79
CA GLN A 47 16.09 -7.69 -17.88
C GLN A 47 15.73 -6.23 -17.56
N PRO A 48 15.86 -5.29 -18.52
CA PRO A 48 15.46 -3.90 -18.31
C PRO A 48 13.93 -3.78 -18.18
N VAL A 49 13.47 -3.00 -17.21
CA VAL A 49 12.04 -2.67 -17.04
C VAL A 49 11.73 -1.31 -17.67
N SER A 50 10.55 -1.20 -18.28
CA SER A 50 10.11 0.06 -18.88
C SER A 50 9.92 1.17 -17.84
N GLU A 51 10.27 2.40 -18.21
CA GLU A 51 10.09 3.57 -17.33
C GLU A 51 8.62 3.78 -16.93
N ARG A 52 7.68 3.48 -17.84
CA ARG A 52 6.24 3.52 -17.56
C ARG A 52 5.85 2.60 -16.40
N TRP A 53 6.45 1.41 -16.34
CA TRP A 53 6.18 0.46 -15.27
C TRP A 53 6.79 0.93 -13.95
N VAL A 54 8.01 1.49 -13.98
CA VAL A 54 8.66 2.10 -12.80
C VAL A 54 7.77 3.22 -12.22
N MET A 55 7.26 4.11 -13.06
CA MET A 55 6.36 5.20 -12.63
C MET A 55 5.06 4.66 -12.02
N ARG A 56 4.49 3.56 -12.56
CA ARG A 56 3.33 2.90 -11.96
C ARG A 56 3.62 2.33 -10.57
N VAL A 57 4.82 1.79 -10.35
CA VAL A 57 5.25 1.28 -9.04
C VAL A 57 5.43 2.43 -8.04
N LEU A 58 6.07 3.53 -8.44
CA LEU A 58 6.24 4.71 -7.59
C LEU A 58 4.88 5.32 -7.21
N GLY A 59 3.99 5.48 -8.18
CA GLY A 59 2.62 5.96 -7.94
C GLY A 59 1.83 5.03 -7.01
N PHE A 60 2.01 3.72 -7.15
CA PHE A 60 1.39 2.74 -6.24
C PHE A 60 1.88 2.94 -4.79
N VAL A 61 3.20 3.05 -4.59
CA VAL A 61 3.77 3.20 -3.24
C VAL A 61 3.35 4.54 -2.61
N ALA A 62 3.38 5.63 -3.39
CA ALA A 62 2.92 6.94 -2.92
C ALA A 62 1.44 6.90 -2.49
N LEU A 63 0.59 6.28 -3.32
CA LEU A 63 -0.84 6.15 -3.02
C LEU A 63 -1.10 5.25 -1.80
N TYR A 64 -0.35 4.15 -1.66
CA TYR A 64 -0.43 3.27 -0.49
C TYR A 64 -0.15 4.05 0.80
N MET A 65 0.93 4.85 0.81
CA MET A 65 1.31 5.67 1.97
C MET A 65 0.26 6.75 2.26
N LEU A 66 -0.28 7.40 1.23
CA LEU A 66 -1.33 8.40 1.37
C LEU A 66 -2.60 7.81 2.00
N VAL A 67 -3.08 6.67 1.49
CA VAL A 67 -4.29 6.01 2.00
C VAL A 67 -4.07 5.50 3.43
N MET A 68 -2.90 4.93 3.72
CA MET A 68 -2.53 4.55 5.08
C MET A 68 -2.62 5.74 6.05
N LEU A 69 -2.05 6.89 5.68
CA LEU A 69 -2.09 8.10 6.50
C LEU A 69 -3.54 8.60 6.69
N LEU A 70 -4.28 8.78 5.59
CA LEU A 70 -5.65 9.30 5.64
C LEU A 70 -6.58 8.40 6.45
N PHE A 71 -6.51 7.08 6.25
CA PHE A 71 -7.39 6.15 6.98
C PHE A 71 -7.01 6.07 8.46
N THR A 72 -5.73 6.19 8.80
CA THR A 72 -5.30 6.27 10.20
C THR A 72 -5.88 7.51 10.87
N LEU A 73 -5.82 8.68 10.20
CA LEU A 73 -6.38 9.92 10.72
C LEU A 73 -7.90 9.86 10.86
N ILE A 74 -8.60 9.33 9.85
CA ILE A 74 -10.07 9.18 9.87
C ILE A 74 -10.47 8.21 10.99
N LEU A 75 -9.79 7.08 11.15
CA LEU A 75 -10.08 6.10 12.19
C LEU A 75 -9.83 6.70 13.58
N SER A 76 -8.67 7.34 13.79
CA SER A 76 -8.34 7.98 15.06
C SER A 76 -9.27 9.14 15.42
N ALA A 77 -9.82 9.86 14.43
CA ALA A 77 -10.77 10.94 14.66
C ALA A 77 -12.21 10.43 14.92
N SER A 78 -12.58 9.29 14.34
CA SER A 78 -13.92 8.72 14.48
C SER A 78 -14.09 7.82 15.71
N ASP A 79 -12.99 7.21 16.18
CA ASP A 79 -12.97 6.33 17.35
C ASP A 79 -12.03 6.85 18.44
N PRO A 80 -12.48 7.77 19.32
CA PRO A 80 -11.65 8.34 20.39
C PRO A 80 -11.15 7.33 21.42
N SER A 81 -11.76 6.14 21.47
CA SER A 81 -11.36 5.03 22.35
C SER A 81 -10.10 4.31 21.87
N LEU A 82 -9.72 4.47 20.60
CA LEU A 82 -8.51 3.89 20.03
C LEU A 82 -7.34 4.86 20.15
N SER A 83 -6.22 4.38 20.70
CA SER A 83 -4.97 5.13 20.62
C SER A 83 -4.54 5.32 19.16
N LEU A 84 -3.77 6.38 18.88
CA LEU A 84 -3.20 6.63 17.56
C LEU A 84 -2.39 5.41 17.07
N GLU A 85 -1.63 4.78 17.97
CA GLU A 85 -0.89 3.55 17.69
C GLU A 85 -1.81 2.40 17.26
N SER A 86 -2.92 2.19 17.99
CA SER A 86 -3.88 1.13 17.66
C SER A 86 -4.57 1.39 16.32
N SER A 87 -4.93 2.64 16.04
CA SER A 87 -5.53 3.06 14.77
C SER A 87 -4.57 2.84 13.59
N PHE A 88 -3.31 3.24 13.75
CA PHE A 88 -2.26 3.04 12.75
C PHE A 88 -2.00 1.56 12.50
N ALA A 89 -1.86 0.78 13.57
CA ALA A 89 -1.64 -0.65 13.48
C ALA A 89 -2.83 -1.38 12.83
N ALA A 90 -4.07 -0.99 13.16
CA ALA A 90 -5.27 -1.52 12.51
C ALA A 90 -5.24 -1.28 11.00
N VAL A 91 -5.00 -0.04 10.57
CA VAL A 91 -5.02 0.32 9.15
C VAL A 91 -3.92 -0.42 8.37
N ILE A 92 -2.70 -0.48 8.91
CA ILE A 92 -1.59 -1.22 8.26
C ILE A 92 -1.88 -2.73 8.20
N ALA A 93 -2.43 -3.30 9.27
CA ALA A 93 -2.78 -4.72 9.31
C ALA A 93 -3.82 -5.08 8.25
N ASN A 94 -4.83 -4.23 8.08
CA ASN A 94 -5.92 -4.42 7.13
C ASN A 94 -5.48 -4.14 5.69
N LEU A 95 -4.74 -3.05 5.43
CA LEU A 95 -4.13 -2.79 4.10
C LEU A 95 -3.17 -3.90 3.68
N GLY A 96 -2.42 -4.45 4.63
CA GLY A 96 -1.52 -5.57 4.40
C GLY A 96 -2.23 -6.93 4.26
N ASN A 97 -3.54 -7.00 4.53
CA ASN A 97 -4.32 -8.24 4.66
C ASN A 97 -3.67 -9.26 5.60
N VAL A 98 -3.08 -8.77 6.69
CA VAL A 98 -2.38 -9.60 7.68
C VAL A 98 -3.37 -10.16 8.70
N GLY A 99 -4.35 -9.35 9.14
CA GLY A 99 -5.33 -9.70 10.17
C GLY A 99 -5.04 -9.05 11.52
N PRO A 100 -4.20 -9.65 12.39
CA PRO A 100 -3.88 -9.08 13.70
C PRO A 100 -2.92 -7.91 13.57
N GLY A 101 -3.23 -6.79 14.24
CA GLY A 101 -2.39 -5.60 14.34
C GLY A 101 -1.50 -5.60 15.59
N LEU A 102 -1.33 -4.42 16.18
CA LEU A 102 -0.60 -4.19 17.43
C LEU A 102 -1.53 -3.51 18.45
N ALA A 103 -1.09 -3.45 19.72
CA ALA A 103 -1.84 -2.82 20.81
C ALA A 103 -3.29 -3.36 20.91
N ALA A 104 -4.30 -2.49 20.88
CA ALA A 104 -5.70 -2.87 21.08
C ALA A 104 -6.27 -3.83 20.01
N VAL A 105 -5.60 -3.94 18.85
CA VAL A 105 -5.93 -4.87 17.76
C VAL A 105 -4.88 -5.97 17.59
N GLY A 106 -4.07 -6.20 18.62
CA GLY A 106 -3.09 -7.27 18.68
C GLY A 106 -3.70 -8.68 18.71
N PRO A 107 -2.88 -9.74 18.60
CA PRO A 107 -3.34 -11.14 18.54
C PRO A 107 -4.01 -11.63 19.84
N THR A 108 -3.76 -10.96 20.97
CA THR A 108 -4.40 -11.23 22.25
C THR A 108 -5.74 -10.51 22.43
N LEU A 109 -6.03 -9.53 21.57
CA LEU A 109 -7.25 -8.72 21.57
C LEU A 109 -7.98 -8.87 20.23
N ASN A 110 -8.96 -8.02 19.95
CA ASN A 110 -9.79 -8.13 18.76
C ASN A 110 -10.34 -6.77 18.30
N TYR A 111 -10.98 -6.77 17.13
CA TYR A 111 -11.61 -5.58 16.53
C TYR A 111 -13.01 -5.27 17.08
N ALA A 112 -13.47 -5.94 18.16
CA ALA A 112 -14.83 -5.73 18.66
C ALA A 112 -15.06 -4.30 19.16
N MET A 113 -14.02 -3.69 19.74
CA MET A 113 -14.04 -2.32 20.28
C MET A 113 -14.09 -1.22 19.22
N VAL A 114 -13.88 -1.55 17.94
CA VAL A 114 -13.97 -0.61 16.83
C VAL A 114 -15.44 -0.31 16.53
N SER A 115 -15.78 0.96 16.30
CA SER A 115 -17.15 1.35 15.97
C SER A 115 -17.62 0.73 14.65
N PRO A 116 -18.95 0.70 14.39
CA PRO A 116 -19.46 0.24 13.09
C PRO A 116 -18.87 1.00 11.90
N PHE A 117 -18.65 2.32 12.06
CA PHE A 117 -18.01 3.14 11.03
C PHE A 117 -16.54 2.74 10.82
N GLY A 118 -15.77 2.62 11.91
CA GLY A 118 -14.37 2.17 11.84
C GLY A 118 -14.23 0.79 11.20
N LYS A 119 -15.13 -0.16 11.50
CA LYS A 119 -15.17 -1.48 10.85
C LYS A 119 -15.44 -1.38 9.35
N GLY A 120 -16.32 -0.48 8.92
CA GLY A 120 -16.55 -0.19 7.51
C GLY A 120 -15.28 0.33 6.81
N LEU A 121 -14.57 1.27 7.44
CA LEU A 121 -13.32 1.81 6.93
C LEU A 121 -12.22 0.74 6.84
N LEU A 122 -12.06 -0.10 7.86
CA LEU A 122 -11.10 -1.21 7.87
C LEU A 122 -11.44 -2.29 6.82
N SER A 123 -12.72 -2.56 6.59
CA SER A 123 -13.17 -3.49 5.54
C SER A 123 -12.80 -2.95 4.15
N LEU A 124 -12.99 -1.66 3.92
CA LEU A 124 -12.58 -0.99 2.69
C LEU A 124 -11.05 -1.00 2.52
N SER A 125 -10.31 -0.86 3.64
CA SER A 125 -8.85 -0.98 3.67
C SER A 125 -8.39 -2.38 3.21
N MET A 126 -9.02 -3.45 3.68
CA MET A 126 -8.73 -4.82 3.23
C MET A 126 -8.99 -5.00 1.73
N LEU A 127 -10.12 -4.48 1.23
CA LEU A 127 -10.46 -4.56 -0.19
C LEU A 127 -9.43 -3.84 -1.07
N LEU A 128 -8.99 -2.64 -0.69
CA LEU A 128 -7.92 -1.91 -1.39
C LEU A 128 -6.59 -2.66 -1.35
N GLY A 129 -6.25 -3.24 -0.19
CA GLY A 129 -5.06 -4.07 -0.03
C GLY A 129 -5.07 -5.32 -0.90
N ARG A 130 -6.24 -5.94 -1.10
CA ARG A 130 -6.39 -7.21 -1.82
C ARG A 130 -6.52 -7.04 -3.33
N LEU A 131 -7.34 -6.09 -3.77
CA LEU A 131 -7.66 -5.86 -5.18
C LEU A 131 -6.63 -4.96 -5.87
N GLU A 132 -5.62 -4.50 -5.13
CA GLU A 132 -4.68 -3.46 -5.52
C GLU A 132 -5.38 -2.11 -5.82
N PHE A 133 -4.61 -1.02 -5.70
CA PHE A 133 -5.18 0.32 -5.84
C PHE A 133 -5.60 0.67 -7.27
N TRP A 134 -4.86 0.22 -8.29
CA TRP A 134 -5.16 0.60 -9.68
C TRP A 134 -6.50 0.03 -10.17
N PRO A 135 -6.83 -1.26 -9.96
CA PRO A 135 -8.16 -1.78 -10.30
C PRO A 135 -9.28 -1.07 -9.54
N MET A 136 -9.09 -0.77 -8.25
CA MET A 136 -10.08 -0.04 -7.47
C MET A 136 -10.31 1.39 -7.99
N LEU A 137 -9.25 2.10 -8.35
CA LEU A 137 -9.37 3.41 -9.00
C LEU A 137 -9.92 3.34 -10.43
N ALA A 138 -9.75 2.22 -11.13
CA ALA A 138 -10.36 2.01 -12.43
C ALA A 138 -11.89 1.86 -12.31
N LEU A 139 -12.38 1.16 -11.29
CA LEU A 139 -13.80 0.97 -11.02
C LEU A 139 -14.56 2.28 -10.77
N THR A 140 -13.90 3.33 -10.27
CA THR A 140 -14.55 4.64 -10.06
C THR A 140 -14.70 5.45 -11.35
N ARG A 141 -14.02 5.05 -12.44
CA ARG A 141 -14.10 5.75 -13.72
C ARG A 141 -15.32 5.28 -14.51
N PRO A 142 -16.24 6.18 -14.94
CA PRO A 142 -17.39 5.81 -15.76
C PRO A 142 -17.02 5.09 -17.07
N ALA A 143 -15.82 5.39 -17.60
CA ALA A 143 -15.29 4.75 -18.80
C ALA A 143 -15.06 3.23 -18.62
N PHE A 144 -14.81 2.75 -17.40
CA PHE A 144 -14.68 1.31 -17.12
C PHE A 144 -16.01 0.56 -17.34
N TRP A 145 -17.13 1.22 -17.03
CA TRP A 145 -18.47 0.63 -17.09
C TRP A 145 -19.15 0.75 -18.45
N LYS A 146 -18.62 1.61 -19.32
CA LYS A 146 -19.05 1.70 -20.71
C LYS A 146 -18.38 0.59 -21.51
N TRP A 147 -18.85 -0.63 -21.28
CA TRP A 147 -18.67 -1.72 -22.24
C TRP A 147 -19.42 -1.32 -23.52
N ARG A 148 -18.67 -1.10 -24.59
CA ARG A 148 -19.23 -0.98 -25.93
C ARG A 148 -19.76 -2.33 -26.38
#